data_AF-A0A7S8MWH9-F1
#
_entry.id   AF-A0A7S8MWH9-F1
#
_cell.length_a   1.000
_cell.length_b   1.000
_cell.length_c   1.000
_cell.angle_alpha   90.00
_cell.angle_beta   90.00
_cell.angle_gamma   90.00
#
_symmetry.space_group_name_H-M   'P 1'
#
loop_
_entity.id
_entity.type
_entity.pdbx_description
1 polymer ?
#
loop_
_entity_poly.entity_id
_entity_poly.type
_entity_poly.pdbx_seq_one_letter_code
_entity_poly.pdbx_strand_id
1 'polypeptide(L)'
;MILRSWWEDDPGRLAQEIDDIGSVAPALEWTPEGAGHFSGALPVWPFTRPEPAGLSNLVDQPLRARVAYGHGFPAVPPILYPLEPQPDVTLRSFTQYHVLPNGGLCLLRDADQWDLFSRTSDLILKASGWMIEFALFQRGKIPNMTVNGIVTDEQLDHLITATAEETA
;
A
#
# COMPACT_ATOMS: atom_id res chain seq x y z
N MET A 1 -15.50 -31.30 4.97
CA MET A 1 -14.60 -30.57 5.89
C MET A 1 -14.87 -29.10 5.65
N ILE A 2 -15.44 -28.38 6.63
CA ILE A 2 -15.60 -26.93 6.51
C ILE A 2 -14.20 -26.35 6.75
N LEU A 3 -13.59 -25.78 5.71
CA LEU A 3 -12.34 -25.04 5.85
C LEU A 3 -12.68 -23.77 6.61
N ARG A 4 -12.30 -23.70 7.89
CA ARG A 4 -12.41 -22.47 8.67
C ARG A 4 -11.26 -21.55 8.30
N SER A 5 -11.55 -20.26 8.20
CA SER A 5 -10.57 -19.22 7.90
C SER A 5 -9.97 -18.65 9.19
N TRP A 6 -8.80 -17.99 9.08
CA TRP A 6 -8.09 -17.41 10.21
C TRP A 6 -8.97 -16.46 11.04
N TRP A 7 -9.85 -15.70 10.37
CA TRP A 7 -10.72 -14.71 11.02
C TRP A 7 -11.92 -15.35 11.73
N GLU A 8 -12.25 -16.61 11.41
CA GLU A 8 -13.26 -17.39 12.13
C GLU A 8 -12.65 -18.04 13.39
N ASP A 9 -11.38 -18.42 13.32
CA ASP A 9 -10.66 -19.04 14.43
C ASP A 9 -10.05 -18.00 15.39
N ASP A 10 -9.75 -16.79 14.90
CA ASP A 10 -9.27 -15.64 15.68
C ASP A 10 -10.06 -14.36 15.33
N PRO A 11 -11.30 -14.23 15.83
CA PRO A 11 -12.11 -13.03 15.63
C PRO A 11 -11.53 -11.79 16.33
N GLY A 12 -10.69 -11.98 17.36
CA GLY A 12 -10.01 -10.88 18.05
C GLY A 12 -8.97 -10.23 17.15
N ARG A 13 -8.19 -11.03 16.41
CA ARG A 13 -7.29 -10.52 15.39
C ARG A 13 -8.03 -9.79 14.27
N LEU A 14 -9.18 -10.30 13.80
CA LEU A 14 -9.97 -9.59 12.78
C LEU A 14 -10.44 -8.22 13.29
N ALA A 15 -10.96 -8.14 14.52
CA ALA A 15 -11.38 -6.87 15.10
C ALA A 15 -10.22 -5.86 15.16
N GLN A 16 -9.03 -6.31 15.56
CA GLN A 16 -7.84 -5.46 15.55
C GLN A 16 -7.47 -4.98 14.14
N GLU A 17 -7.56 -5.85 13.11
CA GLU A 17 -7.30 -5.45 11.72
C GLU A 17 -8.31 -4.41 11.23
N ILE A 18 -9.60 -4.58 11.56
CA ILE A 18 -10.64 -3.60 11.21
C ILE A 18 -10.35 -2.24 11.84
N ASP A 19 -9.99 -2.21 13.13
CA ASP A 19 -9.68 -0.98 13.86
C ASP A 19 -8.40 -0.31 13.33
N ASP A 20 -7.31 -1.07 13.20
CA ASP A 20 -6.01 -0.55 12.74
C ASP A 20 -6.11 -0.02 11.31
N ILE A 21 -6.75 -0.76 10.40
CA ILE A 21 -6.92 -0.34 9.01
C ILE A 21 -7.89 0.83 8.93
N GLY A 22 -9.00 0.80 9.66
CA GLY A 22 -9.98 1.89 9.70
C GLY A 22 -9.38 3.22 10.18
N SER A 23 -8.37 3.16 11.05
CA SER A 23 -7.67 4.35 11.56
C SER A 23 -6.82 5.07 10.51
N VAL A 24 -6.29 4.35 9.52
CA VAL A 24 -5.42 4.93 8.47
C VAL A 24 -6.09 5.01 7.11
N ALA A 25 -7.01 4.10 6.78
CA ALA A 25 -7.67 4.02 5.49
C ALA A 25 -9.17 3.67 5.67
N PRO A 26 -9.99 4.63 6.13
CA PRO A 26 -11.39 4.38 6.50
C PRO A 26 -12.29 3.99 5.31
N ALA A 27 -11.84 4.19 4.07
CA ALA A 27 -12.55 3.79 2.86
C ALA A 27 -12.28 2.33 2.45
N LEU A 28 -11.46 1.58 3.19
CA LEU A 28 -11.25 0.15 2.98
C LEU A 28 -12.33 -0.67 3.67
N GLU A 29 -13.05 -1.47 2.91
CA GLU A 29 -14.13 -2.30 3.41
C GLU A 29 -13.71 -3.77 3.50
N TRP A 30 -14.00 -4.40 4.65
CA TRP A 30 -13.78 -5.83 4.86
C TRP A 30 -14.77 -6.68 4.08
N THR A 31 -14.28 -7.72 3.41
CA THR A 31 -15.09 -8.74 2.73
C THR A 31 -14.69 -10.13 3.27
N PRO A 32 -15.60 -10.89 3.88
CA PRO A 32 -15.32 -12.20 4.48
C PRO A 32 -15.37 -13.35 3.46
N GLU A 33 -14.71 -13.20 2.31
CA GLU A 33 -14.63 -14.25 1.27
C GLU A 33 -13.30 -14.99 1.31
N GLY A 34 -13.32 -16.31 1.48
CA GLY A 34 -12.12 -17.13 1.63
C GLY A 34 -11.30 -16.71 2.86
N ALA A 35 -10.02 -16.40 2.66
CA ALA A 35 -9.18 -15.82 3.72
C ALA A 35 -9.56 -14.36 4.04
N GLY A 36 -10.48 -13.76 3.30
CA GLY A 36 -10.93 -12.40 3.46
C GLY A 36 -9.98 -11.36 2.87
N HIS A 37 -10.51 -10.16 2.65
CA HIS A 37 -9.74 -9.05 2.10
C HIS A 37 -10.35 -7.70 2.48
N PHE A 38 -9.53 -6.65 2.46
CA PHE A 38 -10.02 -5.27 2.39
C PHE A 38 -9.96 -4.76 0.95
N SER A 39 -10.89 -3.89 0.55
CA SER A 39 -10.83 -3.20 -0.75
C SER A 39 -11.42 -1.80 -0.68
N GLY A 40 -10.85 -0.86 -1.44
CA GLY A 40 -11.28 0.54 -1.42
C GLY A 40 -10.16 1.50 -1.83
N ALA A 41 -10.39 2.80 -1.66
CA ALA A 41 -9.40 3.83 -1.94
C ALA A 41 -8.45 4.02 -0.74
N LEU A 42 -7.15 4.08 -1.01
CA LEU A 42 -6.16 4.50 -0.02
C LEU A 42 -6.13 6.02 0.07
N PRO A 43 -5.90 6.60 1.25
CA PRO A 43 -5.62 8.04 1.36
C PRO A 43 -4.35 8.39 0.58
N VAL A 44 -4.35 9.58 -0.02
CA VAL A 44 -3.19 10.07 -0.77
C VAL A 44 -2.02 10.35 0.18
N TRP A 45 -2.27 10.99 1.32
CA TRP A 45 -1.25 11.33 2.31
C TRP A 45 -1.65 10.96 3.75
N PRO A 46 -1.51 9.69 4.16
CA PRO A 46 -1.81 9.26 5.53
C PRO A 46 -0.65 9.45 6.53
N PHE A 47 0.39 10.20 6.17
CA PHE A 47 1.59 10.32 6.99
C PHE A 47 1.41 11.33 8.11
N THR A 48 2.16 11.15 9.20
CA THR A 48 2.17 12.09 10.34
C THR A 48 2.98 13.36 10.06
N ARG A 49 3.66 13.42 8.91
CA ARG A 49 4.49 14.56 8.48
C ARG A 49 3.71 15.47 7.52
N PRO A 50 4.08 16.76 7.40
CA PRO A 50 3.39 17.71 6.52
C PRO A 50 3.31 17.22 5.06
N GLU A 51 2.18 17.47 4.42
CA GLU A 51 1.99 17.21 2.99
C GLU A 51 2.76 18.24 2.15
N PRO A 52 3.55 17.81 1.14
CA PRO A 52 4.19 18.72 0.19
C PRO A 52 3.16 19.53 -0.61
N ALA A 53 3.51 20.78 -0.93
CA ALA A 53 2.61 21.66 -1.64
C ALA A 53 2.23 21.10 -3.02
N GLY A 54 0.95 21.19 -3.36
CA GLY A 54 0.44 20.83 -4.69
C GLY A 54 0.33 19.33 -4.95
N LEU A 55 0.42 18.45 -3.95
CA LEU A 55 0.32 16.99 -4.13
C LEU A 55 -0.91 16.55 -4.94
N SER A 56 -2.04 17.25 -4.80
CA SER A 56 -3.26 17.01 -5.60
C SER A 56 -3.09 17.20 -7.11
N ASN A 57 -2.08 17.95 -7.56
CA ASN A 57 -1.74 18.13 -8.97
C ASN A 57 -0.78 17.03 -9.49
N LEU A 58 -0.17 16.28 -8.57
CA LEU A 58 0.68 15.13 -8.89
C LEU A 58 -0.14 13.84 -8.96
N VAL A 59 -1.05 13.66 -7.99
CA VAL A 59 -1.88 12.46 -7.85
C VAL A 59 -3.35 12.85 -8.08
N ASP A 60 -3.83 12.63 -9.29
CA ASP A 60 -5.18 13.04 -9.70
C ASP A 60 -6.30 12.23 -9.02
N GLN A 61 -5.99 10.99 -8.62
CA GLN A 61 -6.92 10.11 -7.92
C GLN A 61 -6.20 9.20 -6.92
N PRO A 62 -6.84 8.84 -5.81
CA PRO A 62 -6.28 7.90 -4.85
C PRO A 62 -6.12 6.50 -5.46
N LEU A 63 -5.12 5.76 -4.98
CA LEU A 63 -4.93 4.36 -5.33
C LEU A 63 -6.09 3.54 -4.77
N ARG A 64 -6.88 2.94 -5.65
CA ARG A 64 -7.79 1.85 -5.27
C ARG A 64 -6.96 0.58 -5.12
N ALA A 65 -7.08 -0.08 -3.98
CA ALA A 65 -6.30 -1.26 -3.66
C ALA A 65 -7.17 -2.39 -3.09
N ARG A 66 -6.63 -3.60 -3.16
CA ARG A 66 -7.10 -4.76 -2.41
C ARG A 66 -6.00 -5.27 -1.50
N VAL A 67 -6.28 -5.38 -0.21
CA VAL A 67 -5.41 -6.07 0.75
C VAL A 67 -5.94 -7.49 0.92
N ALA A 68 -5.26 -8.46 0.30
CA ALA A 68 -5.69 -9.86 0.30
C ALA A 68 -4.92 -10.66 1.35
N TYR A 69 -5.64 -11.28 2.28
CA TYR A 69 -5.06 -12.18 3.26
C TYR A 69 -4.97 -13.60 2.69
N GLY A 70 -4.02 -14.37 3.21
CA GLY A 70 -3.98 -15.82 3.04
C GLY A 70 -4.45 -16.53 4.31
N HIS A 71 -4.79 -17.82 4.21
CA HIS A 71 -5.15 -18.62 5.38
C HIS A 71 -4.01 -18.78 6.41
N GLY A 72 -2.77 -18.47 6.03
CA GLY A 72 -1.62 -18.45 6.94
C GLY A 72 -1.47 -17.15 7.73
N PHE A 73 -2.35 -16.16 7.56
CA PHE A 73 -2.33 -14.94 8.34
C PHE A 73 -2.64 -15.25 9.83
N PRO A 74 -1.94 -14.63 10.81
CA PRO A 74 -0.94 -13.56 10.67
C PRO A 74 0.52 -14.03 10.54
N ALA A 75 0.79 -15.35 10.45
CA ALA A 75 2.17 -15.84 10.26
C ALA A 75 2.74 -15.47 8.88
N VAL A 76 1.88 -15.22 7.89
CA VAL A 76 2.25 -14.75 6.54
C VAL A 76 1.58 -13.39 6.31
N PRO A 77 2.31 -12.37 5.80
CA PRO A 77 1.73 -11.05 5.52
C PRO A 77 0.63 -11.13 4.45
N PRO A 78 -0.35 -10.20 4.48
CA PRO A 78 -1.24 -10.01 3.34
C PRO A 78 -0.47 -9.42 2.15
N ILE A 79 -1.05 -9.55 0.96
CA ILE A 79 -0.53 -8.92 -0.26
C ILE A 79 -1.45 -7.78 -0.65
N LEU A 80 -0.88 -6.59 -0.88
CA LEU A 80 -1.61 -5.43 -1.37
C LEU A 80 -1.52 -5.37 -2.90
N TYR A 81 -2.66 -5.39 -3.57
CA TYR A 81 -2.77 -5.28 -5.01
C TYR A 81 -3.28 -3.89 -5.40
N PRO A 82 -2.55 -3.15 -6.25
CA PRO A 82 -3.07 -1.94 -6.87
C PRO A 82 -4.14 -2.33 -7.88
N LEU A 83 -5.35 -1.78 -7.74
CA LEU A 83 -6.48 -2.01 -8.65
C LEU A 83 -6.66 -0.87 -9.64
N GLU A 84 -6.41 0.38 -9.21
CA GLU A 84 -6.53 1.56 -10.05
C GLU A 84 -5.77 2.76 -9.44
N PRO A 85 -4.74 3.31 -10.10
CA PRO A 85 -4.12 2.83 -11.34
C PRO A 85 -3.40 1.49 -11.13
N GLN A 86 -3.33 0.66 -12.17
CA GLN A 86 -2.52 -0.57 -12.16
C GLN A 86 -1.16 -0.30 -12.80
N PRO A 87 -0.06 -0.79 -12.22
CA PRO A 87 1.23 -0.77 -12.87
C PRO A 87 1.22 -1.68 -14.10
N ASP A 88 1.93 -1.27 -15.15
CA ASP A 88 2.09 -2.07 -16.36
C ASP A 88 2.73 -3.43 -16.03
N VAL A 89 2.35 -4.47 -16.77
CA VAL A 89 2.94 -5.81 -16.64
C VAL A 89 4.46 -5.80 -16.83
N THR A 90 5.01 -4.87 -17.60
CA THR A 90 6.46 -4.73 -17.81
C THR A 90 7.22 -4.28 -16.56
N LEU A 91 6.53 -3.72 -15.56
CA LEU A 91 7.14 -3.30 -14.30
C LEU A 91 7.24 -4.46 -13.28
N ARG A 92 6.62 -5.60 -13.57
CA ARG A 92 6.57 -6.73 -12.64
C ARG A 92 7.89 -7.47 -12.56
N SER A 93 8.19 -8.03 -11.39
CA SER A 93 9.37 -8.85 -11.11
C SER A 93 10.70 -8.08 -11.03
N PHE A 94 10.68 -6.75 -11.22
CA PHE A 94 11.84 -5.90 -11.02
C PHE A 94 11.74 -5.19 -9.67
N THR A 95 12.72 -5.44 -8.80
CA THR A 95 12.73 -4.92 -7.42
C THR A 95 12.65 -3.40 -7.36
N GLN A 96 13.24 -2.71 -8.33
CA GLN A 96 13.28 -1.24 -8.42
C GLN A 96 11.91 -0.57 -8.58
N TYR A 97 10.86 -1.33 -8.95
CA TYR A 97 9.49 -0.82 -9.07
C TYR A 97 8.57 -1.25 -7.92
N HIS A 98 9.06 -2.13 -7.03
CA HIS A 98 8.28 -2.73 -5.96
C HIS A 98 6.97 -3.38 -6.44
N VAL A 99 6.99 -4.02 -7.62
CA VAL A 99 5.86 -4.79 -8.16
C VAL A 99 6.25 -6.27 -8.29
N LEU A 100 5.54 -7.12 -7.56
CA LEU A 100 5.69 -8.57 -7.58
C LEU A 100 5.26 -9.18 -8.92
N PRO A 101 5.71 -10.41 -9.26
CA PRO A 101 5.30 -11.09 -10.48
C PRO A 101 3.77 -11.24 -10.66
N ASN A 102 3.05 -11.39 -9.54
CA ASN A 102 1.59 -11.51 -9.52
C ASN A 102 0.86 -10.15 -9.60
N GLY A 103 1.60 -9.03 -9.70
CA GLY A 103 1.05 -7.68 -9.75
C GLY A 103 0.78 -7.04 -8.38
N GLY A 104 1.02 -7.75 -7.27
CA GLY A 104 0.98 -7.16 -5.94
C GLY A 104 2.18 -6.24 -5.68
N LEU A 105 2.11 -5.42 -4.63
CA LEU A 105 3.22 -4.56 -4.22
C LEU A 105 4.20 -5.32 -3.32
N CYS A 106 5.50 -5.12 -3.56
CA CYS A 106 6.58 -5.60 -2.71
C CYS A 106 6.92 -4.53 -1.66
N LEU A 107 6.14 -4.47 -0.57
CA LEU A 107 6.21 -3.42 0.45
C LEU A 107 7.11 -3.77 1.65
N LEU A 108 7.50 -5.03 1.73
CA LEU A 108 8.50 -5.52 2.67
C LEU A 108 9.82 -5.61 1.91
N ARG A 109 10.89 -5.04 2.47
CA ARG A 109 12.23 -5.13 1.90
C ARG A 109 12.76 -6.55 1.98
N ASP A 110 12.55 -7.17 3.14
CA ASP A 110 13.06 -8.49 3.51
C ASP A 110 11.97 -9.26 4.26
N ALA A 111 12.02 -10.59 4.20
CA ALA A 111 10.99 -11.45 4.79
C ALA A 111 10.93 -11.36 6.33
N ASP A 112 12.01 -10.93 6.99
CA ASP A 112 12.11 -10.74 8.43
C ASP A 112 11.43 -9.45 8.94
N GLN A 113 10.97 -8.58 8.03
CA GLN A 113 10.22 -7.38 8.37
C GLN A 113 8.75 -7.66 8.74
N TRP A 114 8.30 -8.91 8.64
CA TRP A 114 6.98 -9.33 9.09
C TRP A 114 7.09 -10.33 10.24
N ASP A 115 6.40 -10.03 11.32
CA ASP A 115 6.19 -10.91 12.46
C ASP A 115 4.72 -10.91 12.88
N LEU A 116 4.38 -11.68 13.93
CA LEU A 116 3.00 -11.82 14.40
C LEU A 116 2.41 -10.51 14.97
N PHE A 117 3.25 -9.53 15.31
CA PHE A 117 2.87 -8.22 15.86
C PHE A 117 2.81 -7.12 14.80
N SER A 118 3.30 -7.42 13.60
CA SER A 118 3.28 -6.52 12.45
C SER A 118 1.85 -6.21 12.04
N ARG A 119 1.65 -4.99 11.55
CA ARG A 119 0.33 -4.44 11.25
C ARG A 119 0.15 -4.23 9.76
N THR A 120 -1.01 -4.62 9.27
CA THR A 120 -1.40 -4.36 7.88
C THR A 120 -1.52 -2.86 7.59
N SER A 121 -1.86 -2.05 8.60
CA SER A 121 -1.85 -0.58 8.49
C SER A 121 -0.50 -0.04 8.03
N ASP A 122 0.61 -0.63 8.45
CA ASP A 122 1.95 -0.18 8.05
C ASP A 122 2.22 -0.46 6.57
N LEU A 123 1.69 -1.56 6.05
CA LEU A 123 1.73 -1.86 4.61
C LEU A 123 0.86 -0.87 3.82
N ILE A 124 -0.30 -0.48 4.34
CA ILE A 124 -1.16 0.52 3.71
C ILE A 124 -0.46 1.87 3.61
N LEU A 125 0.22 2.33 4.68
CA LEU A 125 1.01 3.56 4.65
C LEU A 125 2.09 3.50 3.56
N LYS A 126 2.82 2.38 3.48
CA LYS A 126 3.82 2.17 2.43
C LYS A 126 3.21 2.17 1.03
N ALA A 127 2.02 1.60 0.84
CA ALA A 127 1.34 1.61 -0.45
C ALA A 127 0.86 2.99 -0.88
N SER A 128 0.39 3.83 0.06
CA SER A 128 0.12 5.25 -0.22
C SER A 128 1.39 5.98 -0.65
N GLY A 129 2.54 5.70 -0.01
CA GLY A 129 3.84 6.22 -0.45
C GLY A 129 4.21 5.76 -1.86
N TRP A 130 4.09 4.46 -2.12
CA TRP A 130 4.36 3.87 -3.42
C TRP A 130 3.54 4.52 -4.54
N MET A 131 2.27 4.86 -4.31
CA MET A 131 1.43 5.55 -5.31
C MET A 131 2.02 6.91 -5.71
N ILE A 132 2.54 7.68 -4.76
CA ILE A 132 3.16 8.99 -5.02
C ILE A 132 4.45 8.81 -5.81
N GLU A 133 5.27 7.84 -5.41
CA GLU A 133 6.48 7.48 -6.13
C GLU A 133 6.16 6.99 -7.54
N PHE A 134 5.08 6.24 -7.71
CA PHE A 134 4.59 5.79 -9.02
C PHE A 134 4.17 6.96 -9.91
N ALA A 135 3.50 7.98 -9.37
CA ALA A 135 3.18 9.19 -10.12
C ALA A 135 4.44 9.95 -10.57
N LEU A 136 5.45 10.08 -9.69
CA LEU A 136 6.74 10.68 -10.04
C LEU A 136 7.47 9.87 -11.13
N PHE A 137 7.45 8.55 -11.02
CA PHE A 137 8.03 7.64 -12.01
C PHE A 137 7.35 7.76 -13.37
N GLN A 138 6.02 7.78 -13.41
CA GLN A 138 5.25 7.96 -14.65
C GLN A 138 5.55 9.29 -15.36
N ARG A 139 5.92 10.33 -14.59
CA ARG A 139 6.36 11.63 -15.10
C ARG A 139 7.87 11.72 -15.36
N GLY A 140 8.61 10.62 -15.22
CA GLY A 140 10.05 10.54 -15.49
C GLY A 140 10.92 11.29 -14.48
N LYS A 141 10.39 11.62 -13.29
CA LYS A 141 11.10 12.40 -12.27
C LYS A 141 12.01 11.54 -11.40
N ILE A 142 11.65 10.27 -11.23
CA ILE A 142 12.50 9.26 -10.62
C ILE A 142 12.61 8.05 -11.57
N PRO A 143 13.79 7.44 -11.72
CA PRO A 143 13.94 6.25 -12.55
C PRO A 143 13.46 4.98 -11.84
N ASN A 144 13.49 4.99 -10.50
CA ASN A 144 13.21 3.87 -9.62
C ASN A 144 12.48 4.37 -8.36
N MET A 145 11.74 3.50 -7.73
CA MET A 145 11.16 3.74 -6.41
C MET A 145 12.24 3.69 -5.32
N THR A 146 11.97 4.34 -4.20
CA THR A 146 12.84 4.33 -3.03
C THR A 146 12.79 2.97 -2.32
N VAL A 147 13.93 2.55 -1.78
CA VAL A 147 14.03 1.24 -1.09
C VAL A 147 13.24 1.21 0.22
N ASN A 148 13.13 2.35 0.91
CA ASN A 148 12.49 2.46 2.22
C ASN A 148 11.08 3.08 2.18
N GLY A 149 10.64 3.53 1.01
CA GLY A 149 9.43 4.37 0.90
C GLY A 149 9.62 5.75 1.52
N ILE A 150 8.54 6.54 1.49
CA ILE A 150 8.52 7.95 1.91
C ILE A 150 7.69 8.25 3.16
N VAL A 151 7.25 7.21 3.89
CA VAL A 151 6.33 7.35 5.04
C VAL A 151 6.90 8.31 6.10
N THR A 152 8.18 8.15 6.43
CA THR A 152 8.91 8.98 7.41
C THR A 152 10.08 9.74 6.80
N ASP A 153 10.31 9.59 5.49
CA ASP A 153 11.45 10.15 4.76
C ASP A 153 10.96 11.24 3.79
N GLU A 154 11.53 12.44 3.91
CA GLU A 154 11.19 13.64 3.14
C GLU A 154 12.02 13.79 1.85
N GLN A 155 12.87 12.82 1.51
CA GLN A 155 13.82 12.93 0.38
C GLN A 155 13.17 13.27 -0.97
N LEU A 156 11.89 12.91 -1.19
CA LEU A 156 11.16 13.21 -2.44
C LEU A 156 10.27 14.46 -2.37
N ASP A 157 10.14 15.12 -1.22
CA ASP A 157 9.17 16.22 -1.04
C ASP A 157 9.42 17.40 -1.99
N HIS A 158 10.70 17.70 -2.24
CA HIS A 158 11.10 18.72 -3.20
C HIS A 158 10.72 18.34 -4.65
N LEU A 159 10.80 17.06 -5.02
CA LEU A 159 10.38 16.58 -6.34
C LEU A 159 8.86 16.57 -6.48
N ILE A 160 8.13 16.21 -5.41
CA ILE A 160 6.66 16.28 -5.38
C ILE A 160 6.23 17.71 -5.65
N THR A 161 6.79 18.66 -4.90
CA THR A 161 6.45 20.10 -5.02
C THR A 161 6.77 20.63 -6.41
N ALA A 162 8.00 20.41 -6.91
CA ALA A 162 8.41 20.90 -8.22
C ALA A 162 7.56 20.29 -9.37
N THR A 163 7.22 19.00 -9.28
CA THR A 163 6.43 18.32 -10.32
C THR A 163 4.96 18.75 -10.29
N ALA A 164 4.43 19.06 -9.11
CA ALA A 164 3.08 19.58 -8.95
C ALA A 164 2.93 20.98 -9.57
N GLU A 165 3.96 21.84 -9.45
CA GLU A 165 3.97 23.18 -10.06
C GLU A 165 4.01 23.15 -11.59
N GLU A 166 4.69 22.17 -12.20
CA GLU A 166 4.70 22.00 -13.66
C GLU A 166 3.33 21.61 -14.24
N THR A 167 2.43 21.11 -13.39
CA THR A 167 1.12 20.57 -13.80
C THR A 167 -0.05 21.50 -13.44
N ALA A 168 0.24 22.59 -12.70
CA ALA A 168 -0.72 23.62 -12.32
C ALA A 168 -0.97 24.63 -13.46
#